data_AF-A0ABD2IR52-F1
#
_entry.id   AF-A0ABD2IR52-F1
#
_cell.length_a   1.000
_cell.length_b   1.000
_cell.length_c   1.000
_cell.angle_alpha   90.00
_cell.angle_beta   90.00
_cell.angle_gamma   90.00
#
_symmetry.space_group_name_H-M   'P 1'
#
loop_
_entity.id
_entity.type
_entity.pdbx_description
1 polymer ?
#
loop_
_entity_poly.entity_id
_entity_poly.type
_entity_poly.pdbx_seq_one_letter_code
_entity_poly.pdbx_strand_id
1 'polypeptide(L)'
;MPSNSFYIVLPSNTNVEGNRTNSFRVRLPRILQFNSEWEVGLAVIVYPHSWPSIGTVEQQFVEVEWQTGNTVRIEVPASNVTNPHELSKSLYKLLGEGSEPLAKKVRTAQNAFANATNTARRWAREEYIKRKSREKRSTRDEEKLLEALLINIETIVDIYGVAQGLIAREKRAETSKVPLRTSSDDTESYQQKLDEYFSNLYGPDLNALEEMIRSKLNDQIRRMAEEDRAILDSTKEMGMEAWIQAYRKVRFVCQFIFDTNINRFALKFDSRYVKKVKISSQLSYILGFDKTEFVLGENDAKFMPDMNGGVSSFHVYTPNLIEPMMIGDVTAPVLRIVTIRGKPDEVIEEQFLAIQYHRLLIKEVAELVVEIRTSSGSLMPFQYGTCTLTLHFRKLSFF
;
A
#
# COMPACT_ATOMS: atom_id res chain seq x y z
N MET A 1 39.74 3.43 -51.90
CA MET A 1 39.84 2.19 -51.10
C MET A 1 39.68 1.00 -52.04
N PRO A 2 40.60 0.01 -52.07
CA PRO A 2 40.59 -1.08 -53.05
C PRO A 2 39.67 -2.27 -52.68
N SER A 3 39.00 -2.24 -51.52
CA SER A 3 38.07 -3.28 -51.11
C SER A 3 36.63 -2.90 -51.48
N ASN A 4 35.88 -3.85 -52.07
CA ASN A 4 34.45 -3.70 -52.38
C ASN A 4 33.56 -3.70 -51.13
N SER A 5 34.15 -3.92 -49.96
CA SER A 5 33.52 -3.73 -48.66
C SER A 5 34.54 -3.38 -47.58
N PHE A 6 34.06 -2.87 -46.45
CA PHE A 6 34.87 -2.59 -45.26
C PHE A 6 33.98 -2.48 -44.01
N TYR A 7 34.59 -2.53 -42.82
CA TYR A 7 33.89 -2.38 -41.55
C TYR A 7 34.25 -1.06 -40.86
N ILE A 8 33.31 -0.48 -40.14
CA ILE A 8 33.52 0.64 -39.23
C ILE A 8 33.05 0.24 -37.83
N VAL A 9 33.90 0.46 -36.82
CA VAL A 9 33.56 0.26 -35.41
C VAL A 9 33.21 1.60 -34.78
N LEU A 10 32.05 1.67 -34.12
CA LEU A 10 31.44 2.87 -33.55
C LEU A 10 31.22 2.65 -32.04
N PRO A 11 32.21 3.00 -31.20
CA PRO A 11 32.04 2.95 -29.76
C PRO A 11 31.29 4.20 -29.25
N SER A 12 30.48 4.03 -28.20
CA SER A 12 29.68 5.11 -27.63
C SER A 12 30.48 6.08 -26.74
N ASN A 13 31.67 5.69 -26.30
CA ASN A 13 32.53 6.45 -25.39
C ASN A 13 33.63 7.26 -26.10
N THR A 14 33.38 7.70 -27.34
CA THR A 14 34.31 8.61 -28.02
C THR A 14 34.34 9.99 -27.35
N ASN A 15 35.37 10.78 -27.64
CA ASN A 15 35.60 12.12 -27.05
C ASN A 15 34.62 13.20 -27.55
N VAL A 16 33.51 12.85 -28.19
CA VAL A 16 32.48 13.82 -28.60
C VAL A 16 31.59 14.14 -27.40
N GLU A 17 31.48 15.43 -27.08
CA GLU A 17 30.69 15.90 -25.95
C GLU A 17 29.20 15.53 -26.08
N GLY A 18 28.59 15.12 -24.96
CA GLY A 18 27.17 14.76 -24.89
C GLY A 18 26.85 13.34 -25.33
N ASN A 19 27.85 12.51 -25.69
CA ASN A 19 27.64 11.10 -25.99
C ASN A 19 27.10 10.32 -24.79
N ARG A 20 26.10 9.49 -25.05
CA ARG A 20 25.51 8.53 -24.11
C ARG A 20 25.48 7.15 -24.75
N THR A 21 25.37 6.10 -23.94
CA THR A 21 25.31 4.70 -24.42
C THR A 21 24.16 4.46 -25.41
N ASN A 22 23.04 5.18 -25.26
CA ASN A 22 21.87 5.11 -26.16
C ASN A 22 21.88 6.10 -27.32
N SER A 23 22.74 7.11 -27.31
CA SER A 23 22.68 8.22 -28.27
C SER A 23 24.06 8.85 -28.36
N PHE A 24 24.77 8.57 -29.44
CA PHE A 24 26.16 9.00 -29.58
C PHE A 24 26.55 9.27 -31.02
N ARG A 25 27.63 10.03 -31.14
CA ARG A 25 28.23 10.46 -32.39
C ARG A 25 29.68 10.02 -32.46
N VAL A 26 30.11 9.56 -33.63
CA VAL A 26 31.48 9.13 -33.89
C VAL A 26 32.02 9.91 -35.08
N ARG A 27 33.06 10.72 -34.83
CA ARG A 27 33.81 11.40 -35.88
C ARG A 27 34.81 10.44 -36.49
N LEU A 28 34.75 10.28 -37.81
CA LEU A 28 35.65 9.41 -38.54
C LEU A 28 37.02 10.09 -38.72
N PRO A 29 38.13 9.33 -38.73
CA PRO A 29 39.47 9.89 -38.90
C PRO A 29 39.69 10.51 -40.28
N ARG A 30 38.85 10.16 -41.26
CA ARG A 30 38.82 10.75 -42.61
C ARG A 30 37.38 10.78 -43.11
N ILE A 31 37.08 11.75 -43.95
CA ILE A 31 35.81 11.80 -44.69
C ILE A 31 35.78 10.59 -45.64
N LEU A 32 34.76 9.76 -45.49
CA LEU A 32 34.53 8.66 -46.43
C LEU A 32 33.70 9.16 -47.59
N GLN A 33 34.08 8.80 -48.80
CA GLN A 33 33.37 9.15 -50.03
C GLN A 33 32.80 7.89 -50.70
N PHE A 34 31.52 7.93 -51.02
CA PHE A 34 30.74 6.87 -51.63
C PHE A 34 30.43 7.25 -53.09
N ASN A 35 31.39 7.03 -53.98
CA ASN A 35 31.31 7.40 -55.41
C ASN A 35 30.45 6.42 -56.25
N SER A 36 29.82 5.44 -55.63
CA SER A 36 28.98 4.41 -56.26
C SER A 36 27.77 4.12 -55.38
N GLU A 37 26.91 3.19 -55.74
CA GLU A 37 25.87 2.72 -54.83
C GLU A 37 26.50 1.82 -53.74
N TRP A 38 26.21 2.14 -52.49
CA TRP A 38 26.69 1.42 -51.31
C TRP A 38 25.52 1.06 -50.41
N GLU A 39 25.70 -0.04 -49.70
CA GLU A 39 24.81 -0.46 -48.63
C GLU A 39 25.56 -0.57 -47.32
N VAL A 40 24.84 -0.39 -46.23
CA VAL A 40 25.33 -0.58 -44.86
C VAL A 40 24.42 -1.52 -44.10
N GLY A 41 25.00 -2.34 -43.25
CA GLY A 41 24.26 -3.16 -42.30
C GLY A 41 24.98 -3.29 -40.96
N LEU A 42 24.22 -3.58 -39.91
CA LEU A 42 24.77 -3.88 -38.60
C LEU A 42 25.31 -5.32 -38.58
N ALA A 43 26.62 -5.48 -38.38
CA ALA A 43 27.31 -6.77 -38.37
C ALA A 43 27.50 -7.31 -36.95
N VAL A 44 27.89 -6.46 -36.01
CA VAL A 44 28.07 -6.80 -34.59
C VAL A 44 27.55 -5.66 -33.73
N ILE A 45 26.94 -5.99 -32.60
CA ILE A 45 26.67 -5.04 -31.53
C ILE A 45 27.13 -5.61 -30.21
N VAL A 46 27.81 -4.79 -29.42
CA VAL A 46 28.17 -5.06 -28.02
C VAL A 46 27.46 -4.03 -27.16
N TYR A 47 26.67 -4.45 -26.18
CA TYR A 47 25.92 -3.55 -25.31
C TYR A 47 25.85 -4.07 -23.87
N PRO A 48 25.80 -3.17 -22.86
CA PRO A 48 25.60 -3.57 -21.47
C PRO A 48 24.10 -3.69 -21.18
N HIS A 49 23.66 -4.80 -20.56
CA HIS A 49 22.30 -4.93 -20.04
C HIS A 49 22.17 -4.23 -18.69
N SER A 50 22.32 -2.90 -18.70
CA SER A 50 22.42 -2.07 -17.50
C SER A 50 21.14 -1.29 -17.19
N TRP A 51 19.97 -1.82 -17.55
CA TRP A 51 18.68 -1.23 -17.19
C TRP A 51 17.89 -2.20 -16.31
N PRO A 52 17.01 -1.69 -15.44
CA PRO A 52 16.25 -2.54 -14.54
C PRO A 52 15.12 -3.25 -15.27
N SER A 53 14.80 -4.49 -14.88
CA SER A 53 13.60 -5.22 -15.34
C SER A 53 12.31 -4.48 -14.96
N ILE A 54 12.28 -3.83 -13.80
CA ILE A 54 11.13 -3.08 -13.28
C ILE A 54 11.51 -1.61 -13.21
N GLY A 55 10.63 -0.72 -13.69
CA GLY A 55 10.87 0.73 -13.63
C GLY A 55 11.85 1.24 -14.68
N THR A 56 11.91 0.54 -15.83
CA THR A 56 12.76 0.90 -16.97
C THR A 56 12.32 2.21 -17.61
N VAL A 57 11.02 2.34 -17.88
CA VAL A 57 10.45 3.43 -18.69
C VAL A 57 9.66 4.42 -17.84
N GLU A 58 8.93 3.91 -16.85
CA GLU A 58 8.02 4.71 -16.02
C GLU A 58 8.20 4.36 -14.55
N GLN A 59 7.81 5.29 -13.68
CA GLN A 59 7.81 5.08 -12.24
C GLN A 59 6.73 4.05 -11.86
N GLN A 60 7.11 3.05 -11.06
CA GLN A 60 6.24 1.95 -10.69
C GLN A 60 5.62 2.19 -9.32
N PHE A 61 4.37 1.77 -9.13
CA PHE A 61 3.68 2.00 -7.86
C PHE A 61 2.60 0.95 -7.58
N VAL A 62 2.26 0.82 -6.30
CA VAL A 62 1.05 0.18 -5.80
C VAL A 62 0.28 1.19 -4.97
N GLU A 63 -0.93 1.50 -5.37
CA GLU A 63 -1.85 2.41 -4.69
C GLU A 63 -3.02 1.63 -4.11
N VAL A 64 -3.30 1.85 -2.83
CA VAL A 64 -4.37 1.18 -2.08
C VAL A 64 -5.36 2.23 -1.61
N GLU A 65 -6.60 2.10 -2.08
CA GLU A 65 -7.76 2.86 -1.62
C GLU A 65 -8.45 2.07 -0.50
N TRP A 66 -8.53 2.66 0.68
CA TRP A 66 -9.13 2.08 1.86
C TRP A 66 -10.65 2.27 1.85
N GLN A 67 -11.40 1.42 2.58
CA GLN A 67 -12.85 1.58 2.75
C GLN A 67 -13.22 2.91 3.42
N THR A 68 -12.29 3.51 4.17
CA THR A 68 -12.46 4.85 4.75
C THR A 68 -12.35 5.99 3.74
N GLY A 69 -12.09 5.70 2.45
CA GLY A 69 -11.89 6.70 1.39
C GLY A 69 -10.48 7.30 1.34
N ASN A 70 -9.61 6.97 2.29
CA ASN A 70 -8.20 7.36 2.24
C ASN A 70 -7.45 6.54 1.18
N THR A 71 -6.31 7.06 0.71
CA THR A 71 -5.40 6.31 -0.17
C THR A 71 -3.99 6.29 0.40
N VAL A 72 -3.23 5.24 0.06
CA VAL A 72 -1.79 5.18 0.25
C VAL A 72 -1.15 4.73 -1.05
N ARG A 73 -0.08 5.41 -1.45
CA ARG A 73 0.69 5.07 -2.64
C ARG A 73 2.09 4.67 -2.20
N ILE A 74 2.50 3.48 -2.61
CA ILE A 74 3.80 2.90 -2.31
C ILE A 74 4.56 2.83 -3.64
N GLU A 75 5.70 3.51 -3.70
CA GLU A 75 6.55 3.54 -4.87
C GLU A 75 7.36 2.25 -4.96
N VAL A 76 7.33 1.59 -6.12
CA VAL A 76 8.09 0.37 -6.38
C VAL A 76 9.43 0.78 -7.01
N PRO A 77 10.56 0.57 -6.32
CA PRO A 77 11.86 0.99 -6.83
C PRO A 77 12.27 0.16 -8.05
N ALA A 78 13.05 0.81 -8.92
CA ALA A 78 13.63 0.13 -10.07
C ALA A 78 14.53 -1.02 -9.60
N SER A 79 14.34 -2.21 -10.16
CA SER A 79 15.07 -3.41 -9.74
C SER A 79 15.15 -4.46 -10.85
N ASN A 80 16.22 -5.26 -10.78
CA ASN A 80 16.41 -6.45 -11.59
C ASN A 80 15.69 -7.62 -10.93
N VAL A 81 14.85 -8.29 -11.69
CA VAL A 81 14.05 -9.40 -11.20
C VAL A 81 14.23 -10.57 -12.13
N THR A 82 14.78 -11.66 -11.61
CA THR A 82 15.13 -12.83 -12.41
C THR A 82 14.10 -13.96 -12.28
N ASN A 83 13.37 -14.00 -11.17
CA ASN A 83 12.40 -15.04 -10.86
C ASN A 83 11.12 -14.45 -10.25
N PRO A 84 9.92 -14.90 -10.66
CA PRO A 84 8.65 -14.51 -10.06
C PRO A 84 8.56 -14.63 -8.53
N HIS A 85 9.26 -15.58 -7.92
CA HIS A 85 9.29 -15.73 -6.46
C HIS A 85 10.01 -14.57 -5.76
N GLU A 86 11.13 -14.12 -6.33
CA GLU A 86 11.89 -12.99 -5.80
C GLU A 86 11.08 -11.71 -5.93
N LEU A 87 10.32 -11.57 -7.02
CA LEU A 87 9.38 -10.46 -7.21
C LEU A 87 8.30 -10.46 -6.14
N SER A 88 7.62 -11.59 -5.95
CA SER A 88 6.59 -11.77 -4.92
C SER A 88 7.11 -11.39 -3.53
N LYS A 89 8.30 -11.89 -3.17
CA LYS A 89 8.95 -11.57 -1.88
C LYS A 89 9.33 -10.10 -1.75
N SER A 90 9.83 -9.48 -2.82
CA SER A 90 10.19 -8.06 -2.86
C SER A 90 8.94 -7.19 -2.69
N LEU A 91 7.85 -7.50 -3.40
CA LEU A 91 6.56 -6.83 -3.24
C LEU A 91 5.99 -7.02 -1.83
N TYR A 92 6.07 -8.22 -1.25
CA TYR A 92 5.65 -8.46 0.14
C TYR A 92 6.42 -7.63 1.16
N LYS A 93 7.75 -7.48 0.96
CA LYS A 93 8.58 -6.61 1.81
C LYS A 93 8.20 -5.15 1.66
N LEU A 94 8.00 -4.70 0.42
CA LEU A 94 7.63 -3.33 0.06
C LEU A 94 6.25 -2.93 0.61
N LEU A 95 5.26 -3.82 0.51
CA LEU A 95 3.96 -3.65 1.15
C LEU A 95 4.05 -3.72 2.68
N GLY A 96 5.22 -4.01 3.26
CA GLY A 96 5.49 -3.76 4.67
C GLY A 96 5.46 -2.28 5.04
N GLU A 97 5.53 -1.39 4.05
CA GLU A 97 5.28 0.04 4.19
C GLU A 97 3.77 0.33 4.17
N GLY A 98 3.40 1.52 4.62
CA GLY A 98 2.02 1.95 4.75
C GLY A 98 1.95 3.44 5.10
N SER A 99 0.95 3.84 5.86
CA SER A 99 0.72 5.22 6.28
C SER A 99 0.70 5.35 7.81
N GLU A 100 1.85 5.70 8.39
CA GLU A 100 1.93 6.09 9.80
C GLU A 100 1.03 7.30 10.13
N PRO A 101 0.86 8.31 9.24
CA PRO A 101 -0.09 9.39 9.49
C PRO A 101 -1.54 8.90 9.67
N LEU A 102 -2.01 7.96 8.83
CA LEU A 102 -3.35 7.39 8.97
C LEU A 102 -3.47 6.56 10.25
N ALA A 103 -2.46 5.73 10.55
CA ALA A 103 -2.42 4.96 11.79
C ALA A 103 -2.44 5.85 13.04
N LYS A 104 -1.72 6.98 13.01
CA LYS A 104 -1.71 7.97 14.08
C LYS A 104 -3.07 8.63 14.27
N LYS A 105 -3.81 8.95 13.19
CA LYS A 105 -5.18 9.46 13.29
C LYS A 105 -6.10 8.48 14.03
N VAL A 106 -6.05 7.19 13.66
CA VAL A 106 -6.83 6.15 14.35
C VAL A 106 -6.44 6.04 15.82
N ARG A 107 -5.14 6.11 16.14
CA ARG A 107 -4.66 6.06 17.52
C ARG A 107 -5.11 7.27 18.36
N THR A 108 -5.15 8.45 17.75
CA THR A 108 -5.68 9.65 18.42
C THR A 108 -7.17 9.47 18.74
N ALA A 109 -7.96 9.00 17.78
CA ALA A 109 -9.39 8.71 17.99
C ALA A 109 -9.60 7.62 19.05
N GLN A 110 -8.75 6.58 19.07
CA GLN A 110 -8.76 5.52 20.08
C GLN A 110 -8.51 6.06 21.49
N ASN A 111 -7.52 6.94 21.65
CA ASN A 111 -7.22 7.58 22.94
C ASN A 111 -8.37 8.50 23.39
N ALA A 112 -8.95 9.27 22.46
CA ALA A 112 -10.10 10.13 22.74
C ALA A 112 -11.32 9.31 23.19
N PHE A 113 -11.59 8.18 22.52
CA PHE A 113 -12.65 7.26 22.87
C PHE A 113 -12.42 6.58 24.23
N ALA A 114 -11.19 6.19 24.54
CA ALA A 114 -10.83 5.64 25.85
C ALA A 114 -11.06 6.66 26.97
N ASN A 115 -10.68 7.92 26.75
CA ASN A 115 -10.93 9.02 27.68
C ASN A 115 -12.43 9.28 27.88
N ALA A 116 -13.21 9.28 26.79
CA ALA A 116 -14.67 9.41 26.84
C ALA A 116 -15.31 8.27 27.64
N THR A 117 -14.84 7.03 27.43
CA THR A 117 -15.30 5.83 28.15
C THR A 117 -14.99 5.91 29.64
N ASN A 118 -13.76 6.31 30.00
CA ASN A 118 -13.37 6.48 31.40
C ASN A 118 -14.16 7.59 32.09
N THR A 119 -14.42 8.69 31.38
CA THR A 119 -15.23 9.82 31.89
C THR A 119 -16.68 9.38 32.12
N ALA A 120 -17.27 8.64 31.18
CA ALA A 120 -18.61 8.10 31.29
C ALA A 120 -18.74 7.11 32.46
N ARG A 121 -17.77 6.20 32.62
CA ARG A 121 -17.71 5.24 33.74
C ARG A 121 -17.62 5.95 35.10
N ARG A 122 -16.72 6.92 35.25
CA ARG A 122 -16.58 7.70 36.50
C ARG A 122 -17.88 8.43 36.84
N TRP A 123 -18.44 9.15 35.87
CA TRP A 123 -19.71 9.85 36.05
C TRP A 123 -20.86 8.92 36.44
N ALA A 124 -21.00 7.79 35.76
CA ALA A 124 -22.08 6.83 36.02
C ALA A 124 -21.97 6.21 37.41
N ARG A 125 -20.76 5.86 37.86
CA ARG A 125 -20.52 5.36 39.23
C ARG A 125 -20.88 6.40 40.28
N GLU A 126 -20.48 7.66 40.11
CA GLU A 126 -20.84 8.75 41.02
C GLU A 126 -22.36 8.99 41.06
N GLU A 127 -23.01 8.99 39.90
CA GLU A 127 -24.44 9.20 39.79
C GLU A 127 -25.24 8.04 40.39
N TYR A 128 -24.80 6.80 40.17
CA TYR A 128 -25.38 5.61 40.78
C TYR A 128 -25.33 5.67 42.32
N ILE A 129 -24.17 6.03 42.89
CA ILE A 129 -24.01 6.21 44.35
C ILE A 129 -24.94 7.32 44.87
N LYS A 130 -25.07 8.44 44.14
CA LYS A 130 -26.01 9.52 44.49
C LYS A 130 -27.46 9.04 44.48
N ARG A 131 -27.87 8.22 43.51
CA ARG A 131 -29.22 7.66 43.45
C ARG A 131 -29.50 6.70 44.62
N LYS A 132 -28.60 5.74 44.87
CA LYS A 132 -28.74 4.80 46.00
C LYS A 132 -28.75 5.49 47.36
N SER A 133 -27.95 6.55 47.53
CA SER A 133 -27.97 7.33 48.78
C SER A 133 -29.26 8.15 48.96
N ARG A 134 -29.90 8.62 47.88
CA ARG A 134 -31.23 9.27 47.92
C ARG A 134 -32.34 8.27 48.23
N GLU A 135 -32.34 7.09 47.61
CA GLU A 135 -33.28 6.00 47.92
C GLU A 135 -33.24 5.63 49.40
N LYS A 136 -32.03 5.44 49.96
CA LYS A 136 -31.85 5.13 51.39
C LYS A 136 -32.34 6.24 52.33
N ARG A 137 -32.25 7.51 51.93
CA ARG A 137 -32.81 8.62 52.71
C ARG A 137 -34.34 8.59 52.66
N SER A 138 -34.93 8.39 51.48
CA SER A 138 -36.38 8.27 51.30
C SER A 138 -36.96 7.12 52.13
N THR A 139 -36.35 5.93 52.08
CA THR A 139 -36.81 4.78 52.87
C THR A 139 -36.70 5.02 54.37
N ARG A 140 -35.65 5.72 54.82
CA ARG A 140 -35.47 6.06 56.25
C ARG A 140 -36.48 7.10 56.72
N ASP A 141 -36.83 8.06 55.86
CA ASP A 141 -37.84 9.06 56.16
C ASP A 141 -39.25 8.44 56.18
N GLU A 142 -39.54 7.50 55.28
CA GLU A 142 -40.76 6.66 55.31
C GLU A 142 -40.84 5.75 56.55
N GLU A 143 -39.73 5.11 56.93
CA GLU A 143 -39.65 4.31 58.16
C GLU A 143 -39.91 5.16 59.40
N LYS A 144 -39.34 6.37 59.48
CA LYS A 144 -39.63 7.31 60.57
C LYS A 144 -41.09 7.77 60.58
N LEU A 145 -41.70 7.95 59.42
CA LEU A 145 -43.11 8.31 59.32
C LEU A 145 -44.02 7.17 59.79
N LEU A 146 -43.67 5.93 59.42
CA LEU A 146 -44.32 4.71 59.90
C LEU A 146 -44.13 4.49 61.41
N GLU A 147 -42.95 4.76 61.94
CA GLU A 147 -42.65 4.69 63.37
C GLU A 147 -43.44 5.74 64.16
N ALA A 148 -43.54 6.97 63.64
CA ALA A 148 -44.39 8.02 64.23
C ALA A 148 -45.90 7.67 64.17
N LEU A 149 -46.35 7.02 63.08
CA LEU A 149 -47.71 6.50 62.96
C LEU A 149 -47.95 5.32 63.92
N LEU A 150 -46.98 4.43 64.09
CA LEU A 150 -47.03 3.31 65.02
C LEU A 150 -47.10 3.79 66.47
N ILE A 151 -46.34 4.82 66.85
CA ILE A 151 -46.44 5.44 68.18
C ILE A 151 -47.85 6.02 68.40
N ASN A 152 -48.42 6.71 67.41
CA ASN A 152 -49.80 7.21 67.50
C ASN A 152 -50.83 6.06 67.59
N ILE A 153 -50.58 4.94 66.91
CA ILE A 153 -51.43 3.74 66.97
C ILE A 153 -51.27 3.04 68.34
N GLU A 154 -50.07 2.90 68.90
CA GLU A 154 -49.85 2.37 70.24
C GLU A 154 -50.55 3.24 71.30
N THR A 155 -50.54 4.56 71.13
CA THR A 155 -51.29 5.49 71.97
C THR A 155 -52.82 5.25 71.88
N ILE A 156 -53.33 4.83 70.72
CA ILE A 156 -54.74 4.48 70.50
C ILE A 156 -55.06 3.06 71.01
N VAL A 157 -54.12 2.12 70.90
CA VAL A 157 -54.24 0.74 71.37
C VAL A 157 -54.18 0.67 72.90
N ASP A 158 -53.40 1.52 73.57
CA ASP A 158 -53.43 1.67 75.03
C ASP A 158 -54.77 2.23 75.55
N ILE A 159 -55.54 2.93 74.70
CA ILE A 159 -56.90 3.40 75.03
C ILE A 159 -57.95 2.29 74.85
N TYR A 160 -57.72 1.29 73.96
CA TYR A 160 -58.74 0.31 73.56
C TYR A 160 -58.37 -1.19 73.68
N GLY A 161 -57.19 -1.55 74.21
CA GLY A 161 -56.85 -2.90 74.68
C GLY A 161 -57.00 -4.05 73.67
N VAL A 162 -56.19 -4.06 72.60
CA VAL A 162 -56.12 -5.21 71.65
C VAL A 162 -54.68 -5.70 71.46
N ALA A 163 -54.51 -7.03 71.52
CA ALA A 163 -53.23 -7.75 71.54
C ALA A 163 -52.45 -7.72 70.22
N GLN A 164 -51.11 -7.68 70.36
CA GLN A 164 -50.11 -7.58 69.28
C GLN A 164 -49.87 -8.90 68.54
N GLY A 165 -49.72 -8.81 67.22
CA GLY A 165 -49.17 -9.87 66.40
C GLY A 165 -48.64 -9.35 65.07
N LEU A 166 -47.39 -9.72 64.76
CA LEU A 166 -46.71 -9.72 63.45
C LEU A 166 -46.04 -8.41 62.98
N ILE A 167 -44.72 -8.33 63.14
CA ILE A 167 -43.83 -7.89 62.05
C ILE A 167 -42.57 -8.77 62.05
N ALA A 168 -42.60 -9.85 61.26
CA ALA A 168 -41.39 -10.47 60.74
C ALA A 168 -41.10 -9.81 59.39
N ARG A 169 -40.09 -8.94 59.30
CA ARG A 169 -39.58 -8.43 58.01
C ARG A 169 -38.31 -9.19 57.63
N GLU A 170 -38.43 -9.87 56.51
CA GLU A 170 -37.47 -10.76 55.89
C GLU A 170 -36.11 -10.10 55.60
N LYS A 171 -35.07 -10.89 55.90
CA LYS A 171 -33.69 -10.74 55.46
C LYS A 171 -33.56 -10.73 53.92
N ARG A 172 -33.79 -9.58 53.27
CA ARG A 172 -33.51 -9.42 51.83
C ARG A 172 -32.51 -8.31 51.48
N ALA A 173 -31.76 -7.77 52.45
CA ALA A 173 -31.00 -6.53 52.27
C ALA A 173 -29.50 -6.61 52.62
N GLU A 174 -28.84 -7.75 52.45
CA GLU A 174 -27.40 -7.87 52.75
C GLU A 174 -26.46 -7.70 51.56
N THR A 175 -26.92 -7.77 50.31
CA THR A 175 -26.04 -7.69 49.12
C THR A 175 -25.97 -6.34 48.41
N SER A 176 -26.75 -5.32 48.79
CA SER A 176 -26.85 -4.04 48.05
C SER A 176 -26.38 -2.78 48.78
N LYS A 177 -25.57 -2.90 49.85
CA LYS A 177 -25.11 -1.72 50.60
C LYS A 177 -23.81 -1.15 49.99
N VAL A 178 -23.91 0.06 49.42
CA VAL A 178 -22.74 0.83 48.92
C VAL A 178 -21.72 1.01 50.05
N PRO A 179 -20.41 0.75 49.80
CA PRO A 179 -19.35 0.92 50.79
C PRO A 179 -19.26 2.36 51.32
N LEU A 180 -19.21 2.50 52.66
CA LEU A 180 -18.98 3.77 53.34
C LEU A 180 -17.49 3.94 53.63
N ARG A 181 -16.98 5.17 53.46
CA ARG A 181 -15.61 5.51 53.80
C ARG A 181 -15.44 5.54 55.33
N THR A 182 -14.53 4.75 55.88
CA THR A 182 -14.22 4.74 57.32
C THR A 182 -12.98 5.57 57.63
N SER A 183 -12.74 5.88 58.91
CA SER A 183 -11.57 6.64 59.37
C SER A 183 -10.23 5.91 59.14
N SER A 184 -10.27 4.59 58.93
CA SER A 184 -9.13 3.75 58.61
C SER A 184 -8.81 3.68 57.11
N ASP A 185 -9.70 4.19 56.25
CA ASP A 185 -9.57 4.05 54.80
C ASP A 185 -8.81 5.24 54.21
N ASP A 186 -7.63 4.96 53.65
CA ASP A 186 -7.01 5.88 52.71
C ASP A 186 -7.79 5.92 51.38
N THR A 187 -7.43 6.87 50.53
CA THR A 187 -8.15 7.11 49.27
C THR A 187 -8.08 5.90 48.33
N GLU A 188 -6.97 5.16 48.32
CA GLU A 188 -6.74 4.03 47.43
C GLU A 188 -7.49 2.77 47.89
N SER A 189 -7.48 2.49 49.19
CA SER A 189 -8.25 1.43 49.85
C SER A 189 -9.76 1.63 49.65
N TYR A 190 -10.27 2.86 49.80
CA TYR A 190 -11.69 3.14 49.53
C TYR A 190 -12.05 2.95 48.06
N GLN A 191 -11.15 3.32 47.14
CA GLN A 191 -11.34 3.12 45.70
C GLN A 191 -11.43 1.63 45.34
N GLN A 192 -10.55 0.80 45.92
CA GLN A 192 -10.56 -0.66 45.74
C GLN A 192 -11.86 -1.30 46.22
N LYS A 193 -12.37 -0.88 47.40
CA LYS A 193 -13.68 -1.34 47.90
C LYS A 193 -14.82 -0.98 46.96
N LEU A 194 -14.79 0.22 46.37
CA LEU A 194 -15.78 0.62 45.38
C LEU A 194 -15.66 -0.19 44.09
N ASP A 195 -14.44 -0.44 43.59
CA ASP A 195 -14.20 -1.26 42.41
C ASP A 195 -14.69 -2.70 42.59
N GLU A 196 -14.44 -3.30 43.75
CA GLU A 196 -14.96 -4.63 44.12
C GLU A 196 -16.49 -4.61 44.19
N TYR A 197 -17.09 -3.60 44.81
CA TYR A 197 -18.55 -3.44 44.86
C TYR A 197 -19.17 -3.35 43.47
N PHE A 198 -18.62 -2.51 42.59
CA PHE A 198 -19.13 -2.36 41.21
C PHE A 198 -18.92 -3.62 40.37
N SER A 199 -17.87 -4.39 40.63
CA SER A 199 -17.61 -5.67 39.93
C SER A 199 -18.58 -6.78 40.35
N ASN A 200 -19.11 -6.69 41.57
CA ASN A 200 -20.07 -7.63 42.14
C ASN A 200 -21.54 -7.19 41.99
N LEU A 201 -21.83 -6.16 41.19
CA LEU A 201 -23.21 -5.79 40.85
C LEU A 201 -23.81 -6.82 39.88
N TYR A 202 -25.06 -7.20 40.12
CA TYR A 202 -25.81 -8.11 39.26
C TYR A 202 -27.27 -7.67 39.10
N GLY A 203 -27.92 -8.15 38.04
CA GLY A 203 -29.34 -7.94 37.80
C GLY A 203 -29.69 -6.46 37.55
N PRO A 204 -30.75 -5.92 38.16
CA PRO A 204 -31.29 -4.60 37.82
C PRO A 204 -30.32 -3.44 38.12
N ASP A 205 -29.49 -3.58 39.15
CA ASP A 205 -28.50 -2.56 39.52
C ASP A 205 -27.35 -2.49 38.51
N LEU A 206 -26.90 -3.63 38.00
CA LEU A 206 -25.90 -3.70 36.92
C LEU A 206 -26.45 -3.07 35.64
N ASN A 207 -27.69 -3.42 35.26
CA ASN A 207 -28.34 -2.86 34.07
C ASN A 207 -28.49 -1.33 34.17
N ALA A 208 -28.92 -0.82 35.33
CA ALA A 208 -29.06 0.61 35.55
C ALA A 208 -27.71 1.35 35.42
N LEU A 209 -26.62 0.77 35.94
CA LEU A 209 -25.28 1.33 35.79
C LEU A 209 -24.81 1.31 34.34
N GLU A 210 -25.02 0.19 33.63
CA GLU A 210 -24.65 0.06 32.21
C GLU A 210 -25.41 1.04 31.32
N GLU A 211 -26.71 1.26 31.57
CA GLU A 211 -27.50 2.27 30.86
C GLU A 211 -26.97 3.69 31.07
N MET A 212 -26.61 4.04 32.31
CA MET A 212 -25.99 5.34 32.61
C MET A 212 -24.66 5.49 31.88
N ILE A 213 -23.80 4.46 31.88
CA ILE A 213 -22.52 4.46 31.16
C ILE A 213 -22.78 4.67 29.67
N ARG A 214 -23.70 3.90 29.07
CA ARG A 214 -24.03 3.97 27.64
C ARG A 214 -24.56 5.34 27.25
N SER A 215 -25.50 5.89 28.02
CA SER A 215 -26.07 7.22 27.77
C SER A 215 -24.98 8.29 27.83
N LYS A 216 -24.16 8.29 28.89
CA LYS A 216 -23.11 9.29 29.05
C LYS A 216 -22.02 9.16 28.00
N LEU A 217 -21.65 7.92 27.64
CA LEU A 217 -20.68 7.66 26.59
C LEU A 217 -21.16 8.19 25.24
N ASN A 218 -22.44 7.96 24.88
CA ASN A 218 -23.02 8.54 23.67
C ASN A 218 -22.96 10.08 23.66
N ASP A 219 -23.21 10.73 24.80
CA ASP A 219 -23.06 12.18 24.92
C ASP A 219 -21.61 12.64 24.77
N GLN A 220 -20.65 11.90 25.33
CA GLN A 220 -19.22 12.21 25.15
C GLN A 220 -18.80 12.05 23.69
N ILE A 221 -19.21 10.96 23.03
CA ILE A 221 -18.91 10.71 21.61
C ILE A 221 -19.47 11.84 20.75
N ARG A 222 -20.71 12.30 20.99
CA ARG A 222 -21.31 13.43 20.25
C ARG A 222 -20.50 14.73 20.34
N ARG A 223 -19.73 14.92 21.42
CA ARG A 223 -18.86 16.09 21.64
C ARG A 223 -17.45 15.92 21.07
N MET A 224 -17.09 14.73 20.63
CA MET A 224 -15.79 14.49 19.97
C MET A 224 -15.72 15.21 18.63
N ALA A 225 -14.47 15.45 18.17
CA ALA A 225 -14.22 15.99 16.84
C ALA A 225 -14.93 15.15 15.77
N GLU A 226 -15.39 15.80 14.71
CA GLU A 226 -16.11 15.13 13.62
C GLU A 226 -15.24 14.05 12.94
N GLU A 227 -13.95 14.33 12.76
CA GLU A 227 -12.98 13.37 12.22
C GLU A 227 -12.84 12.12 13.10
N ASP A 228 -12.71 12.28 14.42
CA ASP A 228 -12.61 11.15 15.35
C ASP A 228 -13.89 10.31 15.36
N ARG A 229 -15.06 10.95 15.27
CA ARG A 229 -16.35 10.26 15.16
C ARG A 229 -16.46 9.45 13.87
N ALA A 230 -16.04 10.00 12.74
CA ALA A 230 -16.02 9.29 11.46
C ALA A 230 -15.07 8.08 11.49
N ILE A 231 -13.92 8.22 12.15
CA ILE A 231 -12.99 7.10 12.37
C ILE A 231 -13.64 6.03 13.26
N LEU A 232 -14.29 6.41 14.36
CA LEU A 232 -14.96 5.45 15.24
C LEU A 232 -16.05 4.66 14.50
N ASP A 233 -16.82 5.33 13.66
CA ASP A 233 -17.87 4.68 12.87
C ASP A 233 -17.29 3.72 11.84
N SER A 234 -16.32 4.18 11.03
CA SER A 234 -15.69 3.36 9.99
C SER A 234 -14.83 2.20 10.52
N THR A 235 -14.34 2.28 11.76
CA THR A 235 -13.51 1.23 12.38
C THR A 235 -14.29 0.27 13.26
N LYS A 236 -15.59 0.48 13.46
CA LYS A 236 -16.42 -0.24 14.44
C LYS A 236 -16.45 -1.76 14.26
N GLU A 237 -16.49 -2.24 13.01
CA GLU A 237 -16.63 -3.67 12.71
C GLU A 237 -15.34 -4.46 12.99
N MET A 238 -14.19 -3.92 12.60
CA MET A 238 -12.89 -4.61 12.68
C MET A 238 -12.10 -4.25 13.94
N GLY A 239 -12.43 -3.13 14.58
CA GLY A 239 -11.70 -2.58 15.71
C GLY A 239 -10.53 -1.70 15.29
N MET A 240 -10.28 -0.66 16.09
CA MET A 240 -9.25 0.36 15.81
C MET A 240 -7.82 -0.21 15.76
N GLU A 241 -7.47 -1.19 16.60
CA GLU A 241 -6.11 -1.77 16.59
C GLU A 241 -5.82 -2.50 15.27
N ALA A 242 -6.80 -3.23 14.74
CA ALA A 242 -6.63 -3.94 13.47
C ALA A 242 -6.45 -2.94 12.30
N TRP A 243 -7.19 -1.83 12.32
CA TRP A 243 -7.00 -0.71 11.39
C TRP A 243 -5.63 -0.04 11.53
N ILE A 244 -5.12 0.16 12.75
CA ILE A 244 -3.78 0.71 12.98
C ILE A 244 -2.72 -0.20 12.35
N GLN A 245 -2.83 -1.52 12.53
CA GLN A 245 -1.89 -2.48 11.93
C GLN A 245 -1.98 -2.51 10.40
N ALA A 246 -3.21 -2.50 9.85
CA ALA A 246 -3.44 -2.45 8.41
C ALA A 246 -2.85 -1.17 7.79
N TYR A 247 -3.10 0.00 8.38
CA TYR A 247 -2.53 1.25 7.90
C TYR A 247 -1.02 1.28 7.97
N ARG A 248 -0.41 0.73 9.03
CA ARG A 248 1.05 0.70 9.15
C ARG A 248 1.72 -0.21 8.14
N LYS A 249 1.09 -1.34 7.84
CA LYS A 249 1.69 -2.39 7.00
C LYS A 249 0.62 -2.96 6.07
N VAL A 250 0.63 -2.48 4.83
CA VAL A 250 -0.33 -2.89 3.79
C VAL A 250 -0.30 -4.40 3.54
N ARG A 251 0.84 -5.06 3.71
CA ARG A 251 1.05 -6.50 3.51
C ARG A 251 0.14 -7.38 4.37
N PHE A 252 -0.41 -6.87 5.46
CA PHE A 252 -1.35 -7.63 6.28
C PHE A 252 -2.72 -7.76 5.62
N VAL A 253 -3.05 -6.86 4.70
CA VAL A 253 -4.35 -6.80 4.04
C VAL A 253 -4.26 -6.90 2.52
N CYS A 254 -3.07 -6.83 1.91
CA CYS A 254 -2.89 -6.87 0.46
C CYS A 254 -1.56 -7.55 0.11
N GLN A 255 -1.59 -8.55 -0.78
CA GLN A 255 -0.43 -9.36 -1.15
C GLN A 255 -0.51 -9.82 -2.61
N PHE A 256 0.63 -9.76 -3.30
CA PHE A 256 0.84 -10.43 -4.57
C PHE A 256 1.41 -11.82 -4.29
N ILE A 257 0.73 -12.87 -4.73
CA ILE A 257 1.09 -14.25 -4.49
C ILE A 257 1.39 -14.89 -5.83
N PHE A 258 2.52 -15.58 -5.95
CA PHE A 258 2.87 -16.35 -7.14
C PHE A 258 2.53 -17.82 -6.89
N ASP A 259 1.69 -18.41 -7.74
CA ASP A 259 1.37 -19.83 -7.74
C ASP A 259 2.27 -20.57 -8.72
N THR A 260 3.08 -21.49 -8.22
CA THR A 260 4.05 -22.27 -9.01
C THR A 260 3.41 -23.35 -9.86
N ASN A 261 2.22 -23.82 -9.52
CA ASN A 261 1.55 -24.90 -10.25
C ASN A 261 0.99 -24.37 -11.57
N ILE A 262 0.43 -23.16 -11.54
CA ILE A 262 -0.15 -22.50 -12.71
C ILE A 262 0.75 -21.44 -13.32
N ASN A 263 1.90 -21.13 -12.69
CA ASN A 263 2.87 -20.09 -13.07
C ASN A 263 2.22 -18.72 -13.27
N ARG A 264 1.37 -18.30 -12.32
CA ARG A 264 0.62 -17.04 -12.39
C ARG A 264 0.62 -16.32 -11.06
N PHE A 265 0.54 -14.99 -11.12
CA PHE A 265 0.28 -14.17 -9.94
C PHE A 265 -1.21 -14.11 -9.62
N ALA A 266 -1.51 -13.88 -8.35
CA ALA A 266 -2.81 -13.48 -7.86
C ALA A 266 -2.64 -12.31 -6.89
N LEU A 267 -3.52 -11.32 -6.95
CA LEU A 267 -3.59 -10.25 -5.98
C LEU A 267 -4.69 -10.59 -4.96
N LYS A 268 -4.30 -10.87 -3.72
CA LYS A 268 -5.23 -11.11 -2.63
C LYS A 268 -5.25 -9.91 -1.70
N PHE A 269 -6.44 -9.42 -1.40
CA PHE A 269 -6.61 -8.41 -0.36
C PHE A 269 -7.90 -8.59 0.44
N ASP A 270 -7.90 -8.07 1.66
CA ASP A 270 -9.04 -8.10 2.56
C ASP A 270 -9.97 -6.90 2.28
N SER A 271 -11.12 -7.20 1.68
CA SER A 271 -12.11 -6.21 1.27
C SER A 271 -12.75 -5.44 2.42
N ARG A 272 -12.60 -5.92 3.67
CA ARG A 272 -13.06 -5.20 4.87
C ARG A 272 -12.23 -3.94 5.13
N TYR A 273 -10.98 -3.90 4.64
CA TYR A 273 -10.09 -2.75 4.77
C TYR A 273 -9.89 -2.04 3.43
N VAL A 274 -9.71 -2.81 2.36
CA VAL A 274 -9.31 -2.30 1.05
C VAL A 274 -10.51 -2.27 0.13
N LYS A 275 -10.80 -1.09 -0.40
CA LYS A 275 -11.86 -0.87 -1.40
C LYS A 275 -11.34 -1.20 -2.80
N LYS A 276 -10.13 -0.74 -3.12
CA LYS A 276 -9.53 -0.89 -4.45
C LYS A 276 -8.01 -0.88 -4.35
N VAL A 277 -7.35 -1.61 -5.25
CA VAL A 277 -5.90 -1.55 -5.47
C VAL A 277 -5.66 -1.13 -6.91
N LYS A 278 -4.70 -0.22 -7.12
CA LYS A 278 -4.25 0.21 -8.44
C LYS A 278 -2.75 0.04 -8.56
N ILE A 279 -2.27 -0.44 -9.71
CA ILE A 279 -0.84 -0.58 -9.99
C ILE A 279 -0.47 0.12 -11.29
N SER A 280 0.80 0.41 -11.48
CA SER A 280 1.34 0.90 -12.75
C SER A 280 1.18 -0.11 -13.89
N SER A 281 1.14 0.39 -15.13
CA SER A 281 0.93 -0.40 -16.33
C SER A 281 2.04 -1.43 -16.55
N GLN A 282 3.31 -1.02 -16.43
CA GLN A 282 4.43 -1.97 -16.55
C GLN A 282 4.38 -3.05 -15.46
N LEU A 283 4.09 -2.69 -14.21
CA LEU A 283 3.97 -3.68 -13.12
C LEU A 283 2.82 -4.66 -13.37
N SER A 284 1.66 -4.19 -13.85
CA SER A 284 0.56 -5.05 -14.28
C SER A 284 1.00 -6.06 -15.34
N TYR A 285 1.69 -5.57 -16.38
CA TYR A 285 2.20 -6.39 -17.46
C TYR A 285 3.21 -7.44 -16.98
N ILE A 286 4.19 -7.04 -16.16
CA ILE A 286 5.21 -7.91 -15.58
C ILE A 286 4.57 -9.03 -14.76
N LEU A 287 3.53 -8.72 -13.99
CA LEU A 287 2.83 -9.70 -13.16
C LEU A 287 1.83 -10.56 -13.96
N GLY A 288 1.55 -10.23 -15.22
CA GLY A 288 0.66 -10.98 -16.11
C GLY A 288 -0.82 -10.60 -15.98
N PHE A 289 -1.14 -9.46 -15.38
CA PHE A 289 -2.52 -8.93 -15.31
C PHE A 289 -2.88 -8.15 -16.57
N ASP A 290 -4.14 -8.27 -17.00
CA ASP A 290 -4.71 -7.53 -18.13
C ASP A 290 -5.44 -6.24 -17.70
N LYS A 291 -5.36 -5.90 -16.41
CA LYS A 291 -5.98 -4.72 -15.79
C LYS A 291 -5.07 -4.13 -14.73
N THR A 292 -5.09 -2.82 -14.59
CA THR A 292 -4.30 -2.08 -13.59
C THR A 292 -5.07 -1.78 -12.30
N GLU A 293 -6.36 -2.07 -12.27
CA GLU A 293 -7.26 -1.73 -11.17
C GLU A 293 -8.02 -2.97 -10.69
N PHE A 294 -8.03 -3.18 -9.38
CA PHE A 294 -8.52 -4.39 -8.73
C PHE A 294 -9.50 -4.02 -7.63
N VAL A 295 -10.65 -4.68 -7.62
CA VAL A 295 -11.73 -4.54 -6.63
C VAL A 295 -12.06 -5.92 -6.06
N LEU A 296 -13.04 -6.01 -5.17
CA LEU A 296 -13.48 -7.27 -4.58
C LEU A 296 -13.76 -8.32 -5.66
N GLY A 297 -13.11 -9.48 -5.56
CA GLY A 297 -13.29 -10.61 -6.47
C GLY A 297 -12.00 -11.39 -6.66
N GLU A 298 -12.06 -12.34 -7.59
CA GLU A 298 -10.88 -13.08 -8.07
C GLU A 298 -10.02 -12.14 -8.92
N ASN A 299 -8.79 -11.94 -8.47
CA ASN A 299 -7.81 -11.07 -9.12
C ASN A 299 -6.59 -11.89 -9.50
N ASP A 300 -6.82 -12.89 -10.35
CA ASP A 300 -5.79 -13.75 -10.90
C ASP A 300 -5.22 -13.18 -12.19
N ALA A 301 -3.91 -13.36 -12.38
CA ALA A 301 -3.22 -12.99 -13.59
C ALA A 301 -3.69 -13.88 -14.75
N LYS A 302 -3.91 -13.24 -15.90
CA LYS A 302 -4.33 -13.93 -17.11
C LYS A 302 -3.16 -14.62 -17.81
N PHE A 303 -1.95 -14.09 -17.63
CA PHE A 303 -0.75 -14.53 -18.33
C PHE A 303 0.36 -14.92 -17.35
N MET A 304 1.34 -15.66 -17.87
CA MET A 304 2.58 -15.90 -17.14
C MET A 304 3.32 -14.57 -16.96
N PRO A 305 4.02 -14.38 -15.84
CA PRO A 305 4.73 -13.13 -15.60
C PRO A 305 5.95 -12.99 -16.51
N ASP A 306 6.21 -11.76 -16.97
CA ASP A 306 7.34 -11.42 -17.84
C ASP A 306 8.44 -10.72 -17.03
N MET A 307 9.50 -11.47 -16.70
CA MET A 307 10.64 -10.96 -15.93
C MET A 307 11.57 -10.04 -16.73
N ASN A 308 11.37 -9.91 -18.04
CA ASN A 308 12.13 -9.00 -18.89
C ASN A 308 11.55 -7.57 -18.90
N GLY A 309 10.50 -7.29 -18.11
CA GLY A 309 10.00 -5.92 -17.96
C GLY A 309 9.22 -5.39 -19.15
N GLY A 310 8.82 -6.26 -20.09
CA GLY A 310 8.21 -5.87 -21.37
C GLY A 310 9.19 -5.33 -22.40
N VAL A 311 10.50 -5.36 -22.10
CA VAL A 311 11.55 -4.87 -23.01
C VAL A 311 12.34 -6.07 -23.55
N SER A 312 11.85 -6.66 -24.63
CA SER A 312 12.45 -7.84 -25.27
C SER A 312 13.37 -7.50 -26.45
N SER A 313 13.28 -6.28 -26.98
CA SER A 313 14.11 -5.81 -28.08
C SER A 313 14.28 -4.29 -28.07
N PHE A 314 15.32 -3.83 -28.75
CA PHE A 314 15.53 -2.43 -29.06
C PHE A 314 15.80 -2.22 -30.55
N HIS A 315 15.56 -1.01 -31.01
CA HIS A 315 15.74 -0.59 -32.39
C HIS A 315 17.01 0.27 -32.46
N VAL A 316 17.90 -0.09 -33.38
CA VAL A 316 19.12 0.65 -33.67
C VAL A 316 18.87 1.57 -34.85
N TYR A 317 19.01 2.87 -34.64
CA TYR A 317 18.82 3.92 -35.63
C TYR A 317 20.15 4.50 -36.05
N THR A 318 20.24 4.86 -37.33
CA THR A 318 21.33 5.68 -37.87
C THR A 318 20.72 6.82 -38.68
N PRO A 319 20.36 7.94 -38.03
CA PRO A 319 19.73 9.08 -38.68
C PRO A 319 20.56 9.58 -39.87
N ASN A 320 19.90 9.91 -40.97
CA ASN A 320 20.49 10.44 -42.20
C ASN A 320 21.48 9.52 -42.94
N LEU A 321 21.70 8.28 -42.48
CA LEU A 321 22.61 7.34 -43.14
C LEU A 321 21.89 6.48 -44.19
N ILE A 322 20.70 5.99 -43.85
CA ILE A 322 19.93 5.01 -44.62
C ILE A 322 18.54 5.54 -44.99
N GLU A 323 17.95 4.95 -46.02
CA GLU A 323 16.56 5.22 -46.39
C GLU A 323 15.61 4.83 -45.25
N PRO A 324 14.66 5.70 -44.84
CA PRO A 324 13.65 5.33 -43.86
C PRO A 324 12.80 4.15 -44.32
N MET A 325 12.54 3.20 -43.43
CA MET A 325 11.69 2.05 -43.69
C MET A 325 10.38 2.14 -42.90
N MET A 326 9.32 1.49 -43.40
CA MET A 326 8.05 1.34 -42.69
C MET A 326 8.21 0.36 -41.53
N ILE A 327 7.85 0.79 -40.32
CA ILE A 327 7.89 0.00 -39.09
C ILE A 327 6.60 0.24 -38.33
N GLY A 328 5.70 -0.76 -38.36
CA GLY A 328 4.35 -0.58 -37.85
C GLY A 328 3.64 0.56 -38.59
N ASP A 329 3.25 1.58 -37.84
CA ASP A 329 2.55 2.79 -38.31
C ASP A 329 3.47 4.01 -38.54
N VAL A 330 4.79 3.86 -38.40
CA VAL A 330 5.77 4.95 -38.52
C VAL A 330 6.84 4.64 -39.57
N THR A 331 7.35 5.69 -40.25
CA THR A 331 8.57 5.61 -41.10
C THR A 331 9.79 6.05 -40.33
N ALA A 332 10.84 5.22 -40.28
CA ALA A 332 12.07 5.61 -39.58
C ALA A 332 13.35 4.91 -40.09
N PRO A 333 14.54 5.52 -39.93
CA PRO A 333 15.81 4.96 -40.39
C PRO A 333 16.37 3.93 -39.40
N VAL A 334 15.65 2.81 -39.22
CA VAL A 334 16.09 1.70 -38.37
C VAL A 334 17.02 0.79 -39.16
N LEU A 335 18.24 0.69 -38.67
CA LEU A 335 19.25 -0.19 -39.22
C LEU A 335 18.95 -1.65 -38.88
N ARG A 336 18.54 -1.94 -37.64
CA ARG A 336 18.19 -3.29 -37.18
C ARG A 336 17.36 -3.27 -35.89
N ILE A 337 16.49 -4.27 -35.74
CA ILE A 337 15.87 -4.62 -34.44
C ILE A 337 16.73 -5.71 -33.78
N VAL A 338 17.18 -5.46 -32.56
CA VAL A 338 18.05 -6.36 -31.79
C VAL A 338 17.24 -6.94 -30.63
N THR A 339 17.16 -8.26 -30.56
CA THR A 339 16.56 -8.95 -29.42
C THR A 339 17.51 -8.88 -28.23
N ILE A 340 16.98 -8.51 -27.07
CA ILE A 340 17.76 -8.46 -25.83
C ILE A 340 17.97 -9.90 -25.34
N ARG A 341 19.23 -10.22 -25.03
CA ARG A 341 19.65 -11.50 -24.45
C ARG A 341 20.49 -11.23 -23.20
N GLY A 342 20.86 -12.30 -22.51
CA GLY A 342 21.71 -12.21 -21.33
C GLY A 342 20.97 -11.73 -20.08
N LYS A 343 21.61 -11.91 -18.94
CA LYS A 343 21.09 -11.45 -17.65
C LYS A 343 21.38 -9.95 -17.46
N PRO A 344 20.65 -9.29 -16.55
CA PRO A 344 21.03 -7.96 -16.13
C PRO A 344 22.49 -7.91 -15.68
N ASP A 345 23.14 -6.78 -15.92
CA ASP A 345 24.55 -6.49 -15.64
C ASP A 345 25.58 -7.25 -16.52
N GLU A 346 25.13 -8.09 -17.47
CA GLU A 346 26.00 -8.71 -18.46
C GLU A 346 26.29 -7.76 -19.64
N VAL A 347 27.47 -7.90 -20.24
CA VAL A 347 27.78 -7.32 -21.54
C VAL A 347 27.46 -8.37 -22.60
N ILE A 348 26.54 -8.04 -23.50
CA ILE A 348 26.11 -8.92 -24.56
C ILE A 348 26.78 -8.51 -25.86
N GLU A 349 27.43 -9.47 -26.50
CA GLU A 349 27.86 -9.40 -27.89
C GLU A 349 26.90 -10.20 -28.76
N GLU A 350 26.31 -9.55 -29.76
CA GLU A 350 25.50 -10.22 -30.77
C GLU A 350 26.12 -10.01 -32.16
N GLN A 351 26.53 -11.12 -32.77
CA GLN A 351 27.04 -11.18 -34.13
C GLN A 351 25.94 -11.64 -35.09
N PHE A 352 25.72 -10.89 -36.16
CA PHE A 352 24.68 -11.18 -37.13
C PHE A 352 25.23 -11.96 -38.33
N LEU A 353 24.85 -13.23 -38.44
CA LEU A 353 25.21 -14.07 -39.60
C LEU A 353 24.54 -13.57 -40.90
N ALA A 354 23.26 -13.22 -40.81
CA ALA A 354 22.52 -12.57 -41.88
C ALA A 354 22.42 -11.07 -41.62
N ILE A 355 23.31 -10.30 -42.26
CA ILE A 355 23.33 -8.83 -42.18
C ILE A 355 22.19 -8.26 -43.03
N GLN A 356 21.35 -7.44 -42.41
CA GLN A 356 20.33 -6.65 -43.10
C GLN A 356 21.01 -5.39 -43.67
N TYR A 357 21.08 -5.33 -44.99
CA TYR A 357 21.70 -4.21 -45.71
C TYR A 357 20.64 -3.21 -46.15
N HIS A 358 20.99 -1.94 -46.02
CA HIS A 358 20.18 -0.80 -46.41
C HIS A 358 20.98 0.11 -47.31
N ARG A 359 20.33 0.70 -48.32
CA ARG A 359 20.97 1.65 -49.24
C ARG A 359 21.39 2.92 -48.50
N LEU A 360 22.59 3.42 -48.80
CA LEU A 360 23.06 4.70 -48.28
C LEU A 360 22.38 5.87 -49.01
N LEU A 361 21.97 6.89 -48.25
CA LEU A 361 21.45 8.15 -48.80
C LEU A 361 22.55 9.18 -49.10
N ILE A 362 23.72 9.00 -48.50
CA ILE A 362 24.78 10.00 -48.48
C ILE A 362 25.94 9.64 -49.40
N LYS A 363 26.56 10.66 -50.00
CA LYS A 363 27.76 10.52 -50.85
C LYS A 363 29.05 10.72 -50.08
N GLU A 364 29.00 11.38 -48.93
CA GLU A 364 30.14 11.55 -48.05
C GLU A 364 29.69 11.53 -46.59
N VAL A 365 30.58 11.06 -45.71
CA VAL A 365 30.33 11.04 -44.28
C VAL A 365 31.60 11.32 -43.49
N ALA A 366 31.51 12.27 -42.56
CA ALA A 366 32.57 12.60 -41.62
C ALA A 366 32.19 12.21 -40.18
N GLU A 367 30.90 12.15 -39.88
CA GLU A 367 30.36 11.84 -38.57
C GLU A 367 29.17 10.90 -38.71
N LEU A 368 29.11 9.88 -37.87
CA LEU A 368 27.99 8.94 -37.80
C LEU A 368 27.24 9.13 -36.49
N VAL A 369 25.91 9.18 -36.58
CA VAL A 369 25.01 9.30 -35.43
C VAL A 369 24.31 7.96 -35.22
N VAL A 370 24.29 7.49 -33.98
CA VAL A 370 23.61 6.26 -33.57
C VAL A 370 22.64 6.58 -32.45
N GLU A 371 21.43 6.05 -32.55
CA GLU A 371 20.45 6.08 -31.46
C GLU A 371 19.87 4.68 -31.22
N ILE A 372 19.72 4.31 -29.95
CA ILE A 372 19.16 3.04 -29.51
C ILE A 372 17.88 3.34 -28.75
N ARG A 373 16.76 2.85 -29.28
CA ARG A 373 15.42 3.16 -28.76
C ARG A 373 14.62 1.90 -28.43
N THR A 374 13.70 2.02 -27.48
CA THR A 374 12.66 1.03 -27.18
C THR A 374 11.73 0.84 -28.38
N SER A 375 10.89 -0.20 -28.35
CA SER A 375 9.80 -0.39 -29.31
C SER A 375 8.79 0.77 -29.31
N SER A 376 8.67 1.50 -28.20
CA SER A 376 7.85 2.72 -28.10
C SER A 376 8.51 3.98 -28.66
N GLY A 377 9.79 3.92 -29.05
CA GLY A 377 10.54 5.04 -29.61
C GLY A 377 11.31 5.90 -28.58
N SER A 378 11.16 5.65 -27.28
CA SER A 378 11.96 6.29 -26.23
C SER A 378 13.41 5.81 -26.27
N LEU A 379 14.38 6.64 -25.86
CA LEU A 379 15.78 6.20 -25.74
C LEU A 379 15.93 5.08 -24.72
N MET A 380 16.75 4.07 -25.02
CA MET A 380 17.00 2.98 -24.08
C MET A 380 17.72 3.48 -22.81
N PRO A 381 17.24 3.16 -21.60
CA PRO A 381 17.74 3.76 -20.36
C PRO A 381 18.94 2.98 -19.79
N PHE A 382 20.03 2.86 -20.55
CA PHE A 382 21.28 2.31 -20.03
C PHE A 382 21.76 3.12 -18.82
N GLN A 383 21.97 2.47 -17.68
CA GLN A 383 22.48 3.15 -16.47
C GLN A 383 23.99 3.34 -16.52
N TYR A 384 24.72 2.39 -17.11
CA TYR A 384 26.18 2.41 -17.19
C TYR A 384 26.70 1.51 -18.33
N GLY A 385 28.02 1.54 -18.55
CA GLY A 385 28.71 0.75 -19.57
C GLY A 385 28.75 1.41 -20.95
N THR A 386 29.46 0.78 -21.89
CA THR A 386 29.71 1.31 -23.23
C THR A 386 29.07 0.40 -24.28
N CYS A 387 28.43 1.00 -25.28
CA CYS A 387 27.91 0.28 -26.43
C CYS A 387 28.86 0.43 -27.62
N THR A 388 29.07 -0.64 -28.39
CA THR A 388 29.91 -0.62 -29.59
C THR A 388 29.16 -1.28 -30.74
N LEU A 389 29.06 -0.60 -31.88
CA LEU A 389 28.47 -1.14 -33.10
C LEU A 389 29.56 -1.36 -34.14
N THR A 390 29.48 -2.47 -34.87
CA THR A 390 30.30 -2.71 -36.06
C THR A 390 29.40 -2.69 -37.28
N LEU A 391 29.55 -1.67 -38.10
CA LEU A 391 28.83 -1.51 -39.37
C LEU A 391 29.64 -2.11 -40.51
N HIS A 392 28.99 -2.85 -41.39
CA HIS A 392 29.59 -3.36 -42.62
C HIS A 392 29.07 -2.58 -43.81
N PHE A 393 29.98 -1.92 -44.52
CA PHE A 393 29.72 -1.18 -45.75
C PHE A 393 30.15 -2.03 -46.93
N ARG A 394 29.29 -2.18 -47.94
CA ARG A 394 29.63 -2.87 -49.19
C ARG A 394 29.12 -2.11 -50.40
N LYS A 395 29.84 -2.21 -51.52
CA LYS A 395 29.35 -1.75 -52.81
C LYS A 395 28.23 -2.68 -53.27
N LEU A 396 27.20 -2.09 -53.87
CA LEU A 396 26.30 -2.84 -54.73
C LEU A 396 27.09 -3.29 -55.96
N SER A 397 27.32 -4.61 -56.06
CA SER A 397 27.80 -5.20 -57.30
C SER A 397 26.66 -5.11 -58.31
N PHE A 398 26.75 -4.17 -59.25
CA PHE A 398 25.91 -4.22 -60.44
C PHE A 398 26.21 -5.54 -61.17
N PHE A 399 25.16 -6.24 -61.61
CA PHE A 399 25.27 -7.38 -62.51
C PHE A 399 25.84 -6.96 -63.87
#